data_AF-E5ADH5-F1
#
_entry.id   AF-E5ADH5-F1
#
_cell.length_a   1.000
_cell.length_b   1.000
_cell.length_c   1.000
_cell.angle_alpha   90.00
_cell.angle_beta   90.00
_cell.angle_gamma   90.00
#
_symmetry.space_group_name_H-M   'P 1'
#
loop_
_entity.id
_entity.type
_entity.pdbx_description
1 polymer ?
#
loop_
_entity_poly.entity_id
_entity_poly.type
_entity_poly.pdbx_seq_one_letter_code
_entity_poly.pdbx_strand_id
1 'polypeptide(L)'
;MAQILDQTRSGGASLNDGFFHASIPTLAFGGVGSSGQGAYRGKASFDVFTHRRSVTTTPAWLESLLDVRYPPYTPKKQKKFAAMNNVKPNFDREGRTKLSWSGWLLRWVGAKGLAVAIAAIGVRLYLQRRAKL
;
A
#
# COMPACT_ATOMS: atom_id res chain seq x y z
N MET A 1 0.16 23.26 28.57
CA MET A 1 0.47 23.71 27.20
C MET A 1 0.07 22.70 26.13
N ALA A 2 0.44 21.43 26.24
CA ALA A 2 -0.03 20.37 25.32
C ALA A 2 -1.56 20.32 25.22
N GLN A 3 -2.28 20.38 26.36
CA GLN A 3 -3.73 20.33 26.39
C GLN A 3 -4.43 21.39 25.52
N ILE A 4 -3.93 22.64 25.46
CA ILE A 4 -4.56 23.70 24.66
C ILE A 4 -4.35 23.42 23.17
N LEU A 5 -3.16 22.99 22.78
CA LEU A 5 -2.86 22.63 21.38
C LEU A 5 -3.68 21.40 20.94
N ASP A 6 -3.87 20.42 21.83
CA ASP A 6 -4.61 19.19 21.52
C ASP A 6 -6.14 19.41 21.45
N GLN A 7 -6.65 20.42 22.17
CA GLN A 7 -8.10 20.72 22.25
C GLN A 7 -8.55 21.86 21.33
N THR A 8 -7.62 22.51 20.61
CA THR A 8 -7.95 23.61 19.70
C THR A 8 -7.43 23.33 18.29
N ARG A 9 -8.05 23.96 17.30
CA ARG A 9 -7.64 23.85 15.89
C ARG A 9 -7.34 25.24 15.36
N SER A 10 -6.09 25.49 14.96
CA SER A 10 -5.62 26.76 14.41
C SER A 10 -4.73 26.54 13.18
N GLY A 11 -4.46 27.61 12.43
CA GLY A 11 -3.53 27.58 11.29
C GLY A 11 -2.06 27.57 11.72
N GLY A 12 -1.76 28.19 12.86
CA GLY A 12 -0.43 28.24 13.47
C GLY A 12 -0.53 28.65 14.95
N ALA A 13 0.56 28.44 15.69
CA ALA A 13 0.67 28.85 17.07
C ALA A 13 2.13 29.21 17.38
N SER A 14 2.32 30.26 18.17
CA SER A 14 3.57 30.58 18.84
C SER A 14 3.40 30.26 20.33
N LEU A 15 4.37 29.54 20.92
CA LEU A 15 4.39 29.31 22.36
C LEU A 15 5.31 30.33 23.02
N ASN A 16 4.84 30.98 24.08
CA ASN A 16 5.55 32.05 24.80
C ASN A 16 5.92 33.27 23.93
N ASP A 17 5.27 33.42 22.77
CA ASP A 17 5.38 34.54 21.84
C ASP A 17 4.01 34.67 21.10
N GLY A 18 3.71 35.81 20.50
CA GLY A 18 2.47 36.05 19.74
C GLY A 18 2.58 35.85 18.23
N PHE A 19 3.75 36.06 17.60
CA PHE A 19 3.84 36.16 16.13
C PHE A 19 5.03 35.40 15.52
N PHE A 20 5.96 34.90 16.32
CA PHE A 20 7.21 34.34 15.78
C PHE A 20 7.06 33.23 14.72
N HIS A 21 6.07 32.33 14.83
CA HIS A 21 5.82 31.30 13.81
C HIS A 21 5.54 31.90 12.41
N ALA A 22 4.95 33.10 12.35
CA ALA A 22 4.71 33.87 11.13
C ALA A 22 5.93 34.69 10.69
N SER A 23 7.05 34.65 11.40
CA SER A 23 8.31 35.29 10.97
C SER A 23 9.24 34.29 10.27
N ILE A 24 9.09 32.99 10.51
CA ILE A 24 9.94 31.93 9.94
C ILE A 24 9.62 31.72 8.46
N PRO A 25 10.53 32.01 7.50
CA PRO A 25 10.23 31.96 6.07
C PRO A 25 10.01 30.56 5.49
N THR A 26 10.51 29.53 6.18
CA THR A 26 10.42 28.12 5.76
C THR A 26 9.17 27.42 6.29
N LEU A 27 8.50 28.00 7.27
CA LEU A 27 7.30 27.44 7.89
C LEU A 27 6.08 27.75 7.02
N ALA A 28 5.26 26.73 6.77
CA ALA A 28 4.04 26.87 6.00
C ALA A 28 3.03 27.76 6.75
N PHE A 29 2.73 28.93 6.20
CA PHE A 29 1.81 29.89 6.78
C PHE A 29 0.45 29.81 6.08
N GLY A 30 -0.61 29.56 6.84
CA GLY A 30 -1.95 29.34 6.32
C GLY A 30 -3.02 29.28 7.40
N GLY A 31 -4.28 29.27 6.97
CA GLY A 31 -5.44 29.21 7.84
C GLY A 31 -6.10 27.83 7.84
N VAL A 32 -7.10 27.67 8.69
CA VAL A 32 -7.97 26.49 8.74
C VAL A 32 -9.42 26.88 9.06
N GLY A 33 -10.38 26.35 8.31
CA GLY A 33 -11.80 26.66 8.49
C GLY A 33 -12.14 28.07 7.97
N SER A 34 -12.82 28.88 8.79
CA SER A 34 -13.19 30.27 8.42
C SER A 34 -11.97 31.19 8.26
N SER A 35 -10.82 30.83 8.82
CA SER A 35 -9.57 31.60 8.68
C SER A 35 -8.84 31.35 7.35
N GLY A 36 -9.31 30.41 6.52
CA GLY A 36 -8.77 30.12 5.19
C GLY A 36 -8.44 28.65 4.96
N GLN A 37 -7.87 28.36 3.79
CA GLN A 37 -7.45 27.03 3.35
C GLN A 37 -6.14 27.12 2.57
N GLY A 38 -5.32 26.08 2.70
CA GLY A 38 -3.99 26.04 2.09
C GLY A 38 -2.96 26.82 2.91
N ALA A 39 -1.71 26.71 2.49
CA ALA A 39 -0.59 27.39 3.14
C ALA A 39 0.51 27.68 2.11
N TYR A 40 1.25 28.76 2.32
CA TYR A 40 2.35 29.18 1.46
C TYR A 40 3.61 29.46 2.30
N ARG A 41 4.65 29.98 1.66
CA ARG A 41 6.04 30.20 2.12
C ARG A 41 6.95 28.98 2.02
N GLY A 42 8.23 29.25 1.83
CA GLY A 42 9.26 28.25 1.56
C GLY A 42 8.83 27.27 0.47
N LYS A 43 8.97 25.98 0.75
CA LYS A 43 8.54 24.90 -0.14
C LYS A 43 7.02 24.87 -0.36
N ALA A 44 6.22 25.28 0.62
CA ALA A 44 4.76 25.26 0.51
C ALA A 44 4.26 26.22 -0.60
N SER A 45 4.90 27.37 -0.80
CA SER A 45 4.61 28.25 -1.94
C SER A 45 4.85 27.53 -3.28
N PHE A 46 6.01 26.89 -3.43
CA PHE A 46 6.31 26.16 -4.67
C PHE A 46 5.27 25.06 -4.90
N ASP A 47 4.93 24.30 -3.85
CA ASP A 47 3.95 23.23 -3.94
C ASP A 47 2.53 23.71 -4.29
N VAL A 48 2.12 24.89 -3.80
CA VAL A 48 0.79 25.47 -4.06
C VAL A 48 0.70 26.10 -5.45
N PHE A 49 1.76 26.77 -5.91
CA PHE A 49 1.77 27.46 -7.21
C PHE A 49 2.28 26.58 -8.37
N THR A 50 2.69 25.34 -8.09
CA THR A 50 3.13 24.39 -9.10
C THR A 50 2.09 23.33 -9.36
N HIS A 51 1.77 23.11 -10.63
CA HIS A 51 0.94 21.98 -11.04
C HIS A 51 1.72 20.66 -10.95
N ARG A 52 1.33 19.77 -10.04
CA ARG A 52 1.90 18.41 -9.92
C ARG A 52 1.34 17.49 -10.99
N ARG A 53 1.97 17.49 -12.16
CA ARG A 53 1.61 16.61 -13.27
C ARG A 53 1.98 15.15 -12.96
N SER A 54 0.96 14.31 -12.77
CA SER A 54 1.14 12.86 -12.69
C SER A 54 1.40 12.28 -14.08
N VAL A 55 2.48 11.53 -14.23
CA VAL A 55 2.85 10.84 -15.48
C VAL A 55 3.07 9.36 -15.15
N THR A 56 2.47 8.48 -15.94
CA THR A 56 2.64 7.03 -15.80
C THR A 56 3.03 6.43 -17.15
N THR A 57 3.85 5.38 -17.10
CA THR A 57 4.18 4.54 -18.26
C THR A 57 3.70 3.13 -17.96
N THR A 58 2.85 2.60 -18.83
CA THR A 58 2.33 1.24 -18.68
C THR A 58 3.15 0.33 -19.58
N PRO A 59 3.88 -0.66 -19.04
CA PRO A 59 4.69 -1.54 -19.88
C PRO A 59 3.79 -2.50 -20.66
N ALA A 60 4.16 -2.82 -21.91
CA ALA A 60 3.33 -3.61 -22.81
C ALA A 60 2.97 -5.02 -22.27
N TRP A 61 3.83 -5.61 -21.43
CA TRP A 61 3.56 -6.91 -20.82
C TRP A 61 2.38 -6.88 -19.81
N LEU A 62 2.05 -5.70 -19.26
CA LEU A 62 0.94 -5.52 -18.32
C LEU A 62 -0.42 -5.51 -19.03
N GLU A 63 -0.43 -5.35 -20.35
CA GLU A 63 -1.65 -5.25 -21.18
C GLU A 63 -2.54 -6.48 -21.04
N SER A 64 -1.95 -7.68 -21.09
CA SER A 64 -2.68 -8.94 -20.95
C SER A 64 -3.29 -9.12 -19.55
N LEU A 65 -2.64 -8.58 -18.52
CA LEU A 65 -3.17 -8.62 -17.15
C LEU A 65 -4.37 -7.68 -16.99
N LEU A 66 -4.35 -6.54 -17.70
CA LEU A 66 -5.39 -5.52 -17.71
C LEU A 66 -6.53 -5.78 -18.71
N ASP A 67 -6.50 -6.90 -19.44
CA ASP A 67 -7.49 -7.28 -20.47
C ASP A 67 -8.96 -7.23 -20.01
N VAL A 68 -9.20 -7.24 -18.69
CA VAL A 68 -10.54 -7.08 -18.10
C VAL A 68 -11.23 -5.75 -18.47
N ARG A 69 -10.45 -4.72 -18.83
CA ARG A 69 -10.97 -3.39 -19.22
C ARG A 69 -11.53 -3.31 -20.65
N TYR A 70 -11.30 -4.33 -21.49
CA TYR A 70 -11.74 -4.34 -22.88
C TYR A 70 -12.94 -5.25 -23.14
N PRO A 71 -13.87 -4.85 -24.02
CA PRO A 71 -14.93 -5.72 -24.51
C PRO A 71 -14.37 -6.87 -25.38
N PRO A 72 -15.14 -7.97 -25.58
CA PRO A 72 -16.43 -8.26 -24.96
C PRO A 72 -16.31 -8.72 -23.50
N TYR A 73 -17.22 -8.25 -22.63
CA TYR A 73 -17.22 -8.54 -21.18
C TYR A 73 -17.78 -9.93 -20.87
N THR A 74 -17.02 -10.97 -21.19
CA THR A 74 -17.42 -12.37 -20.93
C THR A 74 -17.59 -12.64 -19.42
N PRO A 75 -18.42 -13.64 -19.03
CA PRO A 75 -18.58 -14.03 -17.62
C PRO A 75 -17.25 -14.35 -16.91
N LYS A 76 -16.25 -14.86 -17.65
CA LYS A 76 -14.89 -15.11 -17.14
C LYS A 76 -14.17 -13.81 -16.76
N LYS A 77 -14.24 -12.77 -17.60
CA LYS A 77 -13.67 -11.44 -17.30
C LYS A 77 -14.39 -10.80 -16.11
N GLN A 78 -15.71 -10.92 -16.03
CA GLN A 78 -16.51 -10.42 -14.91
C GLN A 78 -16.16 -11.11 -13.58
N LYS A 79 -15.98 -12.44 -13.58
CA LYS A 79 -15.54 -13.19 -12.40
C LYS A 79 -14.13 -12.78 -11.96
N LYS A 80 -13.22 -12.54 -12.92
CA LYS A 80 -11.86 -12.01 -12.64
C LYS A 80 -11.93 -10.61 -12.01
N PHE A 81 -12.74 -9.71 -12.58
CA PHE A 81 -12.98 -8.36 -12.03
C PHE A 81 -13.54 -8.41 -10.60
N ALA A 82 -14.57 -9.23 -10.38
CA ALA A 82 -15.15 -9.43 -9.06
C ALA A 82 -14.13 -9.97 -8.05
N ALA A 83 -13.30 -10.93 -8.46
CA ALA A 83 -12.24 -11.46 -7.60
C ALA A 83 -11.16 -10.40 -7.26
N MET A 84 -10.85 -9.50 -8.20
CA MET A 84 -9.90 -8.39 -7.97
C MET A 84 -10.45 -7.32 -7.03
N ASN A 85 -11.74 -7.01 -7.10
CA ASN A 85 -12.36 -5.98 -6.26
C ASN A 85 -12.81 -6.51 -4.90
N ASN A 86 -13.11 -7.79 -4.79
CA ASN A 86 -13.56 -8.41 -3.54
C ASN A 86 -12.38 -8.79 -2.61
N VAL A 87 -11.38 -7.92 -2.49
CA VAL A 87 -10.33 -8.08 -1.47
C VAL A 87 -10.98 -7.90 -0.11
N LYS A 88 -11.33 -9.00 0.54
CA LYS A 88 -11.88 -8.97 1.90
C LYS A 88 -10.74 -8.64 2.86
N PRO A 89 -10.91 -7.65 3.76
CA PRO A 89 -9.93 -7.38 4.80
C PRO A 89 -9.66 -8.65 5.62
N ASN A 90 -8.42 -8.82 6.07
CA ASN A 90 -7.97 -10.00 6.83
C ASN A 90 -8.49 -10.02 8.28
N PHE A 91 -9.45 -9.16 8.64
CA PHE A 91 -10.01 -9.05 9.97
C PHE A 91 -11.53 -9.09 9.94
N ASP A 92 -12.14 -9.57 11.02
CA ASP A 92 -13.59 -9.50 11.22
C ASP A 92 -14.01 -8.15 11.83
N ARG A 93 -15.32 -7.94 11.99
CA ARG A 93 -15.89 -6.71 12.59
C ARG A 93 -15.39 -6.46 14.02
N GLU A 94 -14.93 -7.49 14.70
CA GLU A 94 -14.39 -7.45 16.06
C GLU A 94 -12.85 -7.25 16.07
N GLY A 95 -12.23 -7.07 14.89
CA GLY A 95 -10.79 -6.84 14.76
C GLY A 95 -9.93 -8.09 14.88
N ARG A 96 -10.51 -9.30 14.93
CA ARG A 96 -9.76 -10.56 14.97
C ARG A 96 -9.30 -10.93 13.57
N THR A 97 -8.01 -11.23 13.43
CA THR A 97 -7.44 -11.63 12.13
C THR A 97 -7.79 -13.08 11.81
N LYS A 98 -8.19 -13.37 10.56
CA LYS A 98 -8.65 -14.72 10.17
C LYS A 98 -7.52 -15.70 9.90
N LEU A 99 -6.29 -15.20 9.72
CA LEU A 99 -5.12 -16.01 9.42
C LEU A 99 -4.05 -15.78 10.50
N SER A 100 -3.91 -16.73 11.42
CA SER A 100 -2.81 -16.74 12.38
C SER A 100 -1.46 -17.02 11.69
N TRP A 101 -0.37 -16.51 12.25
CA TRP A 101 1.00 -16.69 11.74
C TRP A 101 1.36 -18.17 11.53
N SER A 102 0.88 -19.07 12.41
CA SER A 102 1.06 -20.52 12.27
C SER A 102 0.34 -21.10 11.04
N GLY A 103 -0.85 -20.60 10.72
CA GLY A 103 -1.61 -21.00 9.53
C GLY A 103 -1.01 -20.52 8.22
N TRP A 104 -0.31 -19.38 8.25
CA TRP A 104 0.49 -18.90 7.10
C TRP A 104 1.72 -19.79 6.87
N LEU A 105 2.44 -20.15 7.94
CA LEU A 105 3.64 -20.99 7.89
C LEU A 105 3.31 -22.41 7.39
N LEU A 106 2.21 -23.00 7.88
CA LEU A 106 1.77 -24.35 7.48
C LEU A 106 1.41 -24.43 5.98
N ARG A 107 0.98 -23.34 5.34
CA ARG A 107 0.68 -23.30 3.89
C ARG A 107 1.94 -23.26 3.01
N TRP A 108 3.06 -22.75 3.52
CA TRP A 108 4.35 -22.82 2.83
C TRP A 108 5.01 -24.20 2.97
N VAL A 109 4.81 -24.85 4.11
CA VAL A 109 5.30 -26.21 4.38
C VAL A 109 4.41 -27.28 3.71
N GLY A 110 3.11 -27.01 3.57
CA GLY A 110 2.12 -27.94 3.01
C GLY A 110 2.13 -28.02 1.48
N ALA A 111 2.08 -29.26 0.97
CA ALA A 111 2.03 -29.68 -0.44
C ALA A 111 3.29 -29.38 -1.29
N LYS A 112 3.83 -28.15 -1.31
CA LYS A 112 5.01 -27.83 -2.15
C LYS A 112 6.31 -28.42 -1.59
N GLY A 113 6.50 -28.40 -0.27
CA GLY A 113 7.66 -29.01 0.38
C GLY A 113 7.71 -30.53 0.21
N LEU A 114 6.55 -31.19 0.31
CA LEU A 114 6.42 -32.64 0.15
C LEU A 114 6.72 -33.08 -1.29
N ALA A 115 6.23 -32.35 -2.29
CA ALA A 115 6.52 -32.62 -3.71
C ALA A 115 8.01 -32.47 -4.05
N VAL A 116 8.66 -31.43 -3.52
CA VAL A 116 10.12 -31.22 -3.70
C VAL A 116 10.92 -32.32 -3.01
N ALA A 117 10.53 -32.75 -1.81
CA ALA A 117 11.19 -33.86 -1.10
C ALA A 117 11.05 -35.20 -1.85
N ILE A 118 9.86 -35.51 -2.36
CA ILE A 118 9.60 -36.72 -3.16
C ILE A 118 10.45 -36.70 -4.45
N ALA A 119 10.49 -35.57 -5.15
CA ALA A 119 11.31 -35.42 -6.36
C ALA A 119 12.81 -35.59 -6.06
N ALA A 120 13.31 -35.00 -4.96
CA ALA A 120 14.71 -35.12 -4.56
C ALA A 120 15.09 -36.56 -4.18
N ILE A 121 14.22 -37.28 -3.46
CA ILE A 121 14.43 -38.71 -3.13
C ILE A 121 14.42 -39.56 -4.40
N GLY A 122 13.50 -39.30 -5.34
CA GLY A 122 13.44 -39.97 -6.63
C GLY A 122 14.72 -39.80 -7.46
N VAL A 123 15.24 -38.57 -7.54
CA VAL A 123 16.52 -38.28 -8.23
C VAL A 123 17.70 -38.98 -7.56
N ARG A 124 17.74 -39.00 -6.22
CA ARG A 124 18.82 -39.68 -5.47
C ARG A 124 18.82 -41.19 -5.72
N LEU A 125 17.65 -41.83 -5.72
CA LEU A 125 17.51 -43.26 -5.99
C LEU A 125 17.87 -43.61 -7.44
N TYR A 126 17.53 -42.75 -8.40
CA TYR A 126 17.92 -42.91 -9.80
C TYR A 126 19.44 -42.85 -9.99
N LEU A 127 20.11 -41.86 -9.39
CA LEU A 127 21.56 -41.72 -9.46
C LEU A 127 22.30 -42.90 -8.82
N GLN A 128 21.80 -43.42 -7.68
CA GLN A 128 22.37 -44.60 -7.03
C GLN A 128 22.21 -45.89 -7.84
N ARG A 129 21.11 -46.05 -8.61
CA ARG A 129 20.93 -47.17 -9.54
C ARG A 129 21.86 -47.07 -10.75
N ARG A 130 22.06 -45.87 -11.30
CA ARG A 130 22.97 -45.63 -12.43
C ARG A 130 24.44 -45.93 -12.08
N ALA A 131 24.86 -45.67 -10.85
CA ALA A 131 26.24 -45.90 -10.41
C ALA A 131 26.59 -47.37 -10.10
N LYS A 132 25.62 -48.29 -10.14
CA LYS A 132 25.80 -49.74 -9.93
C LYS A 132 25.69 -50.57 -11.22
N LEU A 133 25.48 -49.93 -12.36
CA LEU A 133 25.62 -50.48 -13.71
C LEU A 133 26.98 -50.08 -14.26
#